data_AF-A0A820T5L3-F1
#
_entry.id   AF-A0A820T5L3-F1
#
_cell.length_a   1.000
_cell.length_b   1.000
_cell.length_c   1.000
_cell.angle_alpha   90.00
_cell.angle_beta   90.00
_cell.angle_gamma   90.00
#
_symmetry.space_group_name_H-M   'P 1'
#
loop_
_entity.id
_entity.type
_entity.pdbx_description
1 polymer ?
#
loop_
_entity_poly.entity_id
_entity_poly.type
_entity_poly.pdbx_seq_one_letter_code
_entity_poly.pdbx_strand_id
1 'polypeptide(L)'
;MSTPIDHEQNQTSWSCRECIICGSKAIGINFGVLTCAPCKAFFRRNARRKGMLESPCQHHDIDLSRVNDTDDHCNTDRYVQIRRCSSCRLRRCFNMGMKEELVRTEEENVRHKQLVDMNRRKREFLKQKQQDKQLSISQCIVNNDKLLRESDWCHLTNIVSAYETHCLKTYIQKCSDMYNNETTSSMHIHAPSKYCTAIPMTLTASLCSFLQSLPAFHSLSQINRTFLCKNNLRSLLFPNMFELRQSCFSEPWQMSLERATWELICGPQLFAEFSRTTKVAERLLITDPVVIRLWLVVLFFSSSLFCLYDNYLVLKIPKKKTAIIEIQNIYATLLWKYLLHRHGNFSAVQIYSNLIHTYLQMQRVGFEIGIQVRTRNELLITYETLNQILALDIRDN
;
A
#
# COMPACT_ATOMS: atom_id res chain seq x y z
N MET A 1 18.81 44.67 -15.37
CA MET A 1 18.95 43.27 -15.85
C MET A 1 19.68 42.54 -14.73
N SER A 2 18.97 41.78 -13.89
CA SER A 2 18.81 40.32 -14.03
C SER A 2 20.19 39.65 -13.85
N THR A 3 20.53 38.88 -12.82
CA THR A 3 19.78 37.95 -11.95
C THR A 3 20.72 37.53 -10.77
N PRO A 4 20.23 36.74 -9.79
CA PRO A 4 20.76 36.59 -8.42
C PRO A 4 21.57 35.27 -8.23
N ILE A 5 21.69 34.82 -6.96
CA ILE A 5 22.14 33.50 -6.45
C ILE A 5 23.60 33.59 -5.95
N ASP A 6 23.97 33.40 -4.68
CA ASP A 6 23.71 32.24 -3.81
C ASP A 6 23.56 32.57 -2.31
N HIS A 7 22.47 32.07 -1.70
CA HIS A 7 22.41 31.79 -0.27
C HIS A 7 23.03 30.41 -0.04
N GLU A 8 24.36 30.36 0.07
CA GLU A 8 25.05 29.13 0.43
C GLU A 8 24.92 28.92 1.96
N GLN A 9 23.97 28.06 2.32
CA GLN A 9 23.84 27.51 3.66
C GLN A 9 25.08 26.65 3.96
N ASN A 10 26.08 27.25 4.59
CA ASN A 10 27.21 26.53 5.13
C ASN A 10 26.74 25.68 6.34
N GLN A 11 26.30 24.46 6.05
CA GLN A 11 26.14 23.38 7.04
C GLN A 11 27.52 22.91 7.51
N THR A 12 28.14 23.68 8.39
CA THR A 12 29.27 23.19 9.19
C THR A 12 28.74 22.28 10.29
N SER A 13 29.16 21.02 10.22
CA SER A 13 29.28 19.99 11.27
C SER A 13 28.60 20.27 12.62
N TRP A 14 27.80 19.30 13.09
CA TRP A 14 27.36 19.22 14.49
C TRP A 14 28.51 18.78 15.41
N SER A 15 29.64 19.51 15.36
CA SER A 15 30.60 19.53 16.46
C SER A 15 29.92 20.20 17.66
N CYS A 16 30.19 19.70 18.86
CA CYS A 16 29.48 20.04 20.11
C CYS A 16 29.45 21.55 20.37
N ARG A 17 28.41 22.26 19.90
CA ARG A 17 28.29 23.70 20.14
C ARG A 17 27.91 23.92 21.61
N GLU A 18 28.72 24.69 22.32
CA GLU A 18 28.53 24.99 23.73
C GLU A 18 27.55 26.16 23.94
N CYS A 19 26.86 26.16 25.07
CA CYS A 19 25.97 27.23 25.47
C CYS A 19 26.77 28.47 25.84
N ILE A 20 26.60 29.56 25.10
CA ILE A 20 27.34 30.83 25.28
C ILE A 20 27.20 31.39 26.72
N ILE A 21 26.09 31.06 27.38
CA ILE A 21 25.83 31.49 28.77
C ILE A 21 26.63 30.69 29.80
N CYS A 22 26.86 29.38 29.61
CA CYS A 22 27.34 28.51 30.68
C CYS A 22 28.26 27.35 30.27
N GLY A 23 28.64 27.23 29.00
CA GLY A 23 29.51 26.16 28.48
C GLY A 23 28.87 24.78 28.33
N SER A 24 27.69 24.51 28.91
CA SER A 24 27.01 23.21 28.71
C SER A 24 26.61 23.00 27.26
N LYS A 25 26.53 21.74 26.81
CA LYS A 25 26.01 21.35 25.49
C LYS A 25 24.72 22.12 25.12
N ALA A 26 24.78 22.89 24.03
CA ALA A 26 23.64 23.67 23.56
C ALA A 26 22.61 22.76 22.87
N ILE A 27 21.34 23.15 22.97
CA ILE A 27 20.22 22.47 22.29
C ILE A 27 19.74 23.23 21.05
N GLY A 28 20.25 24.45 20.83
CA GLY A 28 19.86 25.32 19.73
C GLY A 28 19.72 26.79 20.15
N ILE A 29 19.31 27.62 19.20
CA ILE A 29 19.09 29.05 19.41
C ILE A 29 17.77 29.25 20.16
N ASN A 30 17.82 29.90 21.32
CA ASN A 30 16.65 30.22 22.14
C ASN A 30 16.72 31.69 22.55
N PHE A 31 15.64 32.42 22.32
CA PHE A 31 15.55 33.87 22.61
C PHE A 31 16.69 34.68 21.95
N GLY A 32 17.15 34.27 20.76
CA GLY A 32 18.20 34.96 19.99
C GLY A 32 19.62 34.42 20.17
N VAL A 33 19.88 33.53 21.13
CA VAL A 33 21.24 33.08 21.48
C VAL A 33 21.34 31.55 21.53
N LEU A 34 22.50 30.99 21.20
CA LEU A 34 22.75 29.55 21.31
C LEU A 34 22.87 29.12 22.79
N THR A 35 21.91 28.33 23.28
CA THR A 35 21.83 27.98 24.72
C THR A 35 21.50 26.51 24.99
N CYS A 36 21.83 26.04 26.19
CA CYS A 36 21.38 24.76 26.75
C CYS A 36 19.94 24.84 27.30
N ALA A 37 19.28 23.69 27.51
CA ALA A 37 17.91 23.62 28.04
C ALA A 37 17.73 24.31 29.41
N PRO A 38 18.68 24.19 30.37
CA PRO A 38 18.61 24.93 31.63
C PRO A 38 18.64 26.45 31.47
N CYS A 39 19.53 27.00 30.62
CA CYS A 39 19.61 28.45 30.40
C CYS A 39 18.35 28.98 29.70
N LYS A 40 17.80 28.24 28.72
CA LYS A 40 16.49 28.54 28.13
C LYS A 40 15.40 28.66 29.20
N ALA A 41 15.26 27.65 30.06
CA ALA A 41 14.21 27.61 31.08
C ALA A 41 14.42 28.66 32.18
N PHE A 42 15.68 28.96 32.50
CA PHE A 42 16.07 30.00 33.45
C PHE A 42 15.70 31.39 32.93
N PHE A 43 16.08 31.72 31.69
CA PHE A 43 15.79 33.02 31.09
C PHE A 43 14.27 33.25 30.97
N ARG A 44 13.52 32.26 30.49
CA ARG A 44 12.04 32.34 30.41
C ARG A 44 11.37 32.70 31.75
N ARG A 45 11.93 32.26 32.88
CA ARG A 45 11.37 32.50 34.22
C ARG A 45 11.78 33.84 34.82
N ASN A 46 12.92 34.39 34.41
CA ASN A 46 13.55 35.50 35.11
C ASN A 46 13.77 36.75 34.25
N ALA A 47 13.58 36.70 32.93
CA ALA A 47 13.80 37.82 32.01
C ALA A 47 13.14 39.14 32.50
N ARG A 48 11.90 39.05 32.99
CA ARG A 48 11.12 40.23 33.44
C ARG A 48 11.36 40.63 34.91
N ARG A 49 12.24 39.93 35.64
CA ARG A 49 12.49 40.19 37.08
C ARG A 49 13.58 41.26 37.25
N LYS A 50 13.22 42.53 37.08
CA LYS A 50 14.16 43.67 37.20
C LYS A 50 14.96 43.67 38.50
N GLY A 51 14.31 43.41 39.63
CA GLY A 51 15.00 43.32 40.94
C GLY A 51 16.04 42.19 41.06
N MET A 52 15.98 41.15 40.22
CA MET A 52 17.02 40.12 40.15
C MET A 52 18.23 40.57 39.33
N LEU A 53 18.04 41.46 38.35
CA LEU A 53 19.14 42.02 37.56
C LEU A 53 19.94 43.05 38.38
N GLU A 54 19.24 43.82 39.21
CA GLU A 54 19.79 44.88 40.06
C GLU A 54 20.39 44.36 41.38
N SER A 55 20.08 43.12 41.78
CA SER A 55 20.59 42.59 43.05
C SER A 55 22.11 42.36 43.00
N PRO A 56 22.83 42.72 44.08
CA PRO A 56 24.28 42.55 44.15
C PRO A 56 24.65 41.06 44.10
N CYS A 57 25.86 40.78 43.63
CA CYS A 57 26.37 39.41 43.62
C CYS A 57 26.48 38.90 45.06
N GLN A 58 25.92 37.72 45.33
CA GLN A 58 25.98 37.08 46.65
C GLN A 58 27.34 36.41 46.94
N HIS A 59 28.29 36.47 46.01
CA HIS A 59 29.64 35.93 46.16
C HIS A 59 30.64 37.08 45.95
N HIS A 60 31.38 37.48 46.99
CA HIS A 60 32.31 38.61 46.93
C HIS A 60 33.56 38.36 46.06
N ASP A 61 33.87 37.10 45.72
CA ASP A 61 35.05 36.74 44.92
C ASP A 61 34.85 36.80 43.40
N ILE A 62 33.69 37.27 42.93
CA ILE A 62 33.41 37.37 41.48
C ILE A 62 33.73 38.78 41.01
N ASP A 63 34.86 38.95 40.34
CA ASP A 63 35.21 40.19 39.66
C ASP A 63 34.19 40.48 38.53
N LEU A 64 33.29 41.42 38.81
CA LEU A 64 32.21 41.85 37.92
C LEU A 64 32.74 42.55 36.66
N SER A 65 34.00 43.01 36.63
CA SER A 65 34.57 43.72 35.48
C SER A 65 34.84 42.79 34.29
N ARG A 66 34.99 41.47 34.53
CA ARG A 66 35.35 40.46 33.52
C ARG A 66 34.18 39.59 33.04
N VAL A 67 32.95 39.89 33.48
CA VAL A 67 31.74 39.15 33.06
C VAL A 67 31.34 39.49 31.61
N ASN A 68 31.87 40.59 31.07
CA ASN A 68 31.55 41.14 29.75
C ASN A 68 32.52 40.74 28.65
N ASP A 69 33.62 40.04 28.97
CA ASP A 69 34.61 39.65 27.97
C ASP A 69 34.00 38.61 27.02
N THR A 70 33.83 38.99 25.75
CA THR A 70 33.30 38.16 24.66
C THR A 70 34.32 37.13 24.16
N ASP A 71 35.60 37.32 24.48
CA ASP A 71 36.72 36.63 23.79
C ASP A 71 37.32 35.46 24.59
N ASP A 72 36.79 35.15 25.78
CA ASP A 72 37.36 34.13 26.66
C ASP A 72 36.44 32.89 26.74
N HIS A 73 36.41 32.10 25.66
CA HIS A 73 35.49 30.98 25.48
C HIS A 73 35.90 29.67 26.19
N CYS A 74 36.98 29.62 26.98
CA CYS A 74 37.44 28.34 27.56
C CYS A 74 38.00 28.45 28.98
N ASN A 75 37.18 28.85 29.95
CA ASN A 75 37.52 28.71 31.37
C ASN A 75 36.36 28.09 32.18
N THR A 76 36.47 26.78 32.45
CA THR A 76 35.45 25.95 33.13
C THR A 76 35.02 26.51 34.49
N ASP A 77 35.95 27.10 35.24
CA ASP A 77 35.70 27.64 36.58
C ASP A 77 34.71 28.82 36.56
N ARG A 78 34.79 29.66 35.52
CA ARG A 78 33.87 30.80 35.34
C ARG A 78 32.45 30.35 35.07
N TYR A 79 32.25 29.30 34.28
CA TYR A 79 30.92 28.78 33.98
C TYR A 79 30.23 28.15 35.19
N VAL A 80 31.01 27.54 36.09
CA VAL A 80 30.49 27.03 37.37
C VAL A 80 30.06 28.20 38.27
N GLN A 81 30.87 29.25 38.36
CA GLN A 81 30.55 30.45 39.13
C GLN A 81 29.31 31.19 38.61
N ILE A 82 29.16 31.35 37.29
CA ILE A 82 27.97 31.95 36.65
C ILE A 82 26.70 31.18 37.01
N ARG A 83 26.76 29.85 37.15
CA ARG A 83 25.58 29.05 37.51
C ARG A 83 25.16 29.20 38.97
N ARG A 84 26.07 29.58 39.86
CA ARG A 84 25.82 29.70 41.31
C ARG A 84 25.06 30.98 41.68
N CYS A 85 25.21 32.05 40.90
CA CYS A 85 24.52 33.32 41.15
C CYS A 85 23.44 33.60 40.09
N SER A 86 22.17 33.63 40.50
CA SER A 86 21.05 33.92 39.58
C SER A 86 21.11 35.33 38.98
N SER A 87 21.54 36.34 39.74
CA SER A 87 21.72 37.72 39.24
C SER A 87 22.78 37.78 38.13
N CYS A 88 23.98 37.26 38.38
CA CYS A 88 25.06 37.23 37.38
C CYS A 88 24.67 36.42 36.14
N ARG A 89 23.97 35.29 36.32
CA ARG A 89 23.49 34.47 35.21
C ARG A 89 22.49 35.23 34.32
N LEU A 90 21.55 35.95 34.93
CA LEU A 90 20.55 36.74 34.21
C LEU A 90 21.20 37.92 33.47
N ARG A 91 22.14 38.60 34.10
CA ARG A 91 22.92 39.69 33.48
C ARG A 91 23.68 39.20 32.25
N ARG A 92 24.37 38.05 32.37
CA ARG A 92 25.06 37.43 31.23
C ARG A 92 24.09 37.03 30.11
N CYS A 93 22.89 36.54 30.42
CA CYS A 93 21.88 36.25 29.40
C CYS A 93 21.58 37.49 28.54
N PHE A 94 21.31 38.64 29.17
CA PHE A 94 21.04 39.89 28.45
C PHE A 94 22.27 40.41 27.70
N ASN A 95 23.44 40.40 28.32
CA ASN A 95 24.68 40.87 27.69
C ASN A 95 25.04 40.06 26.43
N MET A 96 24.76 38.75 26.44
CA MET A 96 24.98 37.88 25.28
C MET A 96 23.86 37.98 24.23
N GLY A 97 22.87 38.86 24.42
CA GLY A 97 21.82 39.16 23.45
C GLY A 97 20.53 38.36 23.58
N MET A 98 20.25 37.74 24.74
CA MET A 98 18.95 37.10 24.96
C MET A 98 17.85 38.16 25.08
N LYS A 99 16.81 38.01 24.28
CA LYS A 99 15.73 38.98 24.07
C LYS A 99 14.49 38.65 24.91
N GLU A 100 14.10 39.54 25.81
CA GLU A 100 12.93 39.33 26.68
C GLU A 100 11.60 39.42 25.92
N GLU A 101 11.55 40.15 24.82
CA GLU A 101 10.38 40.29 23.94
C GLU A 101 10.00 38.97 23.27
N LEU A 102 10.96 38.03 23.16
CA LEU A 102 10.72 36.67 22.66
C LEU A 102 10.16 35.74 23.75
N VAL A 103 10.07 36.20 25.01
CA VAL A 103 9.39 35.50 26.10
C VAL A 103 7.91 35.89 26.08
N ARG A 104 7.05 34.89 25.82
CA ARG A 104 5.58 35.04 25.86
C ARG A 104 5.13 35.78 27.12
N THR A 105 4.26 36.76 26.93
CA THR A 105 3.55 37.46 27.99
C THR A 105 2.61 36.53 28.75
N GLU A 106 2.23 36.94 29.96
CA GLU A 106 1.25 36.18 30.74
C GLU A 106 -0.10 36.06 29.99
N GLU A 107 -0.50 37.12 29.29
CA GLU A 107 -1.69 37.13 28.44
C GLU A 107 -1.60 36.11 27.29
N GLU A 108 -0.45 36.02 26.62
CA GLU A 108 -0.21 35.02 25.57
C GLU A 108 -0.14 33.60 26.11
N ASN A 109 0.38 33.41 27.33
CA ASN A 109 0.38 32.11 28.00
C ASN A 109 -1.05 31.67 28.35
N VAL A 110 -1.88 32.59 28.85
CA VAL A 110 -3.31 32.35 29.10
C VAL A 110 -4.04 32.01 27.80
N ARG A 111 -3.85 32.79 26.73
CA ARG A 111 -4.45 32.52 25.41
C ARG A 111 -4.00 31.16 24.84
N HIS A 112 -2.71 30.84 24.97
CA HIS A 112 -2.19 29.55 24.52
C HIS A 112 -2.76 28.39 25.34
N LYS A 113 -2.90 28.55 26.67
CA LYS A 113 -3.53 27.55 27.54
C LYS A 113 -5.01 27.33 27.17
N GLN A 114 -5.76 28.42 26.97
CA GLN A 114 -7.15 28.36 26.49
C GLN A 114 -7.26 27.65 25.13
N LEU A 115 -6.36 27.94 24.19
CA LEU A 115 -6.32 27.28 22.89
C LEU A 115 -6.00 25.78 23.00
N VAL A 116 -5.07 25.41 23.88
CA VAL A 116 -4.73 24.00 24.15
C VAL A 116 -5.92 23.28 24.79
N ASP A 117 -6.59 23.89 25.77
CA ASP A 117 -7.76 23.32 26.43
C ASP A 117 -8.95 23.19 25.45
N MET A 118 -9.17 24.18 24.59
CA MET A 118 -10.17 24.12 23.53
C MET A 118 -9.87 23.00 22.54
N ASN A 119 -8.62 22.85 22.11
CA ASN A 119 -8.20 21.77 21.21
C ASN A 119 -8.29 20.40 21.89
N ARG A 120 -8.04 20.31 23.20
CA ARG A 120 -8.24 19.09 24.00
C ARG A 120 -9.72 18.71 24.04
N ARG A 121 -10.61 19.65 24.37
CA ARG A 121 -12.06 19.45 24.35
C ARG A 121 -12.58 19.08 22.96
N LYS A 122 -12.04 19.70 21.89
CA LYS A 122 -12.37 19.35 20.51
C LYS A 122 -11.92 17.93 20.15
N ARG A 123 -10.73 17.50 20.62
CA ARG A 123 -10.24 16.11 20.46
C ARG A 123 -11.06 15.12 21.28
N GLU A 124 -11.47 15.48 22.49
CA GLU A 124 -12.35 14.67 23.35
C GLU A 124 -13.73 14.52 22.71
N PHE A 125 -14.31 15.61 22.20
CA PHE A 125 -15.58 15.60 21.46
C PHE A 125 -15.50 14.77 20.17
N LEU A 126 -14.41 14.88 19.42
CA LEU A 126 -14.18 14.04 18.23
C LEU A 126 -13.98 12.56 18.59
N LYS A 127 -13.29 12.26 19.69
CA LYS A 127 -13.16 10.91 20.23
C LYS A 127 -14.50 10.36 20.68
N GLN A 128 -15.33 11.16 21.35
CA GLN A 128 -16.66 10.78 21.81
C GLN A 128 -17.60 10.56 20.62
N LYS A 129 -17.55 11.40 19.58
CA LYS A 129 -18.29 11.19 18.32
C LYS A 129 -17.82 9.96 17.54
N GLN A 130 -16.53 9.60 17.61
CA GLN A 130 -16.01 8.32 17.10
C GLN A 130 -16.47 7.14 17.96
N GLN A 131 -16.52 7.30 19.28
CA GLN A 131 -17.00 6.29 20.23
C GLN A 131 -18.50 6.05 20.12
N ASP A 132 -19.31 7.08 19.90
CA ASP A 132 -20.76 6.98 19.69
C ASP A 132 -21.08 6.35 18.33
N LYS A 133 -20.26 6.62 17.30
CA LYS A 133 -20.33 5.95 16.00
C LYS A 133 -19.82 4.49 16.08
N GLN A 134 -18.93 4.18 17.01
CA GLN A 134 -18.53 2.81 17.35
C GLN A 134 -19.61 2.11 18.19
N LEU A 135 -20.25 2.78 19.15
CA LEU A 135 -21.33 2.25 19.99
C LEU A 135 -22.58 1.95 19.17
N SER A 136 -22.95 2.82 18.22
CA SER A 136 -24.08 2.57 17.32
C SER A 136 -23.81 1.41 16.36
N ILE A 137 -22.54 1.09 16.08
CA ILE A 137 -22.13 -0.11 15.33
C ILE A 137 -22.06 -1.33 16.26
N SER A 138 -21.61 -1.15 17.51
CA SER A 138 -21.50 -2.22 18.51
C SER A 138 -22.84 -2.71 19.04
N GLN A 139 -23.89 -1.87 19.10
CA GLN A 139 -25.21 -2.29 19.56
C GLN A 139 -25.91 -3.26 18.57
N CYS A 140 -25.46 -3.31 17.32
CA CYS A 140 -25.86 -4.33 16.35
C CYS A 140 -25.03 -5.62 16.43
N ILE A 141 -23.91 -5.64 17.17
CA ILE A 141 -22.93 -6.74 17.20
C ILE A 141 -23.00 -7.57 18.49
N VAL A 142 -23.68 -7.11 19.54
CA VAL A 142 -23.73 -7.81 20.85
C VAL A 142 -24.71 -9.01 20.89
N ASN A 143 -25.30 -9.38 19.76
CA ASN A 143 -25.86 -10.72 19.57
C ASN A 143 -24.90 -11.59 18.74
N ASN A 144 -23.81 -12.00 19.39
CA ASN A 144 -23.10 -13.28 19.18
C ASN A 144 -22.54 -13.65 17.79
N ASP A 145 -22.02 -12.73 16.97
CA ASP A 145 -21.22 -13.15 15.78
C ASP A 145 -19.99 -12.24 15.53
N LYS A 146 -18.79 -12.79 15.68
CA LYS A 146 -17.62 -12.27 14.95
C LYS A 146 -17.98 -12.35 13.46
N LEU A 147 -17.97 -11.23 12.75
CA LEU A 147 -18.32 -11.17 11.32
C LEU A 147 -17.58 -12.24 10.48
N LEU A 148 -16.28 -12.42 10.76
CA LEU A 148 -15.49 -13.56 10.32
C LEU A 148 -15.33 -14.55 11.48
N ARG A 149 -15.79 -15.79 11.26
CA ARG A 149 -15.60 -16.92 12.19
C ARG A 149 -14.22 -17.55 12.00
N GLU A 150 -13.79 -18.43 12.91
CA GLU A 150 -12.52 -19.17 12.76
C GLU A 150 -12.48 -20.00 11.48
N SER A 151 -13.63 -20.59 11.09
CA SER A 151 -13.78 -21.29 9.80
C SER A 151 -13.53 -20.37 8.61
N ASP A 152 -13.93 -19.10 8.70
CA ASP A 152 -13.79 -18.13 7.63
C ASP A 152 -12.30 -17.79 7.43
N TRP A 153 -11.54 -17.64 8.52
CA TRP A 153 -10.07 -17.48 8.46
C TRP A 153 -9.36 -18.69 7.87
N CYS A 154 -9.78 -19.90 8.21
CA CYS A 154 -9.26 -21.12 7.61
C CYS A 154 -9.47 -21.12 6.09
N HIS A 155 -10.67 -20.76 5.61
CA HIS A 155 -10.94 -20.66 4.18
C HIS A 155 -10.08 -19.59 3.49
N LEU A 156 -9.91 -18.42 4.10
CA LEU A 156 -9.06 -17.34 3.56
C LEU A 156 -7.61 -17.81 3.40
N THR A 157 -7.04 -18.37 4.46
CA THR A 157 -5.66 -18.90 4.45
C THR A 157 -5.50 -20.00 3.42
N ASN A 158 -6.46 -20.93 3.31
CA ASN A 158 -6.40 -22.00 2.32
C ASN A 158 -6.39 -21.46 0.89
N ILE A 159 -7.19 -20.44 0.58
CA ILE A 159 -7.22 -19.82 -0.76
C ILE A 159 -5.91 -19.11 -1.07
N VAL A 160 -5.39 -18.32 -0.11
CA VAL A 160 -4.12 -17.60 -0.25
C VAL A 160 -2.97 -18.58 -0.47
N SER A 161 -2.84 -19.59 0.40
CA SER A 161 -1.80 -20.61 0.31
C SER A 161 -1.92 -21.46 -0.96
N ALA A 162 -3.14 -21.83 -1.36
CA ALA A 162 -3.36 -22.58 -2.60
C ALA A 162 -2.95 -21.75 -3.83
N TYR A 163 -3.28 -20.46 -3.86
CA TYR A 163 -2.88 -19.59 -4.97
C TYR A 163 -1.36 -19.46 -5.07
N GLU A 164 -0.68 -19.27 -3.94
CA GLU A 164 0.79 -19.17 -3.90
C GLU A 164 1.46 -20.49 -4.31
N THR A 165 0.96 -21.61 -3.80
CA THR A 165 1.55 -22.93 -4.02
C THR A 165 1.30 -23.45 -5.44
N HIS A 166 0.10 -23.22 -5.99
CA HIS A 166 -0.33 -23.84 -7.24
C HIS A 166 -0.39 -22.87 -8.42
N CYS A 167 -0.81 -21.62 -8.23
CA CYS A 167 -0.83 -20.63 -9.32
C CYS A 167 0.54 -19.97 -9.48
N LEU A 168 0.99 -19.25 -8.44
CA LEU A 168 2.17 -18.40 -8.50
C LEU A 168 3.43 -19.21 -8.77
N LYS A 169 3.65 -20.29 -8.00
CA LYS A 169 4.80 -21.18 -8.20
C LYS A 169 4.82 -21.80 -9.60
N THR A 170 3.69 -22.30 -10.09
CA THR A 170 3.58 -22.89 -11.44
C THR A 170 3.83 -21.85 -12.52
N TYR A 171 3.32 -20.62 -12.35
CA TYR A 171 3.56 -19.51 -13.28
C TYR A 171 5.05 -19.16 -13.35
N ILE A 172 5.69 -18.93 -12.20
CA ILE A 172 7.12 -18.59 -12.12
C ILE A 172 7.99 -19.70 -12.72
N GLN A 173 7.70 -20.96 -12.40
CA GLN A 173 8.44 -22.10 -12.94
C GLN A 173 8.33 -22.15 -14.47
N LYS A 174 7.11 -22.13 -15.02
CA LYS A 174 6.87 -22.18 -16.46
C LYS A 174 7.47 -20.98 -17.19
N CYS A 175 7.41 -19.78 -16.59
CA CYS A 175 8.10 -18.61 -17.13
C CYS A 175 9.61 -18.84 -17.16
N SER A 176 10.21 -19.32 -16.07
CA SER A 176 11.66 -19.60 -16.01
C SER A 176 12.09 -20.64 -17.06
N ASP A 177 11.34 -21.74 -17.20
CA ASP A 177 11.59 -22.77 -18.21
C ASP A 177 11.48 -22.20 -19.63
N MET A 178 10.49 -21.35 -19.87
CA MET A 178 10.27 -20.70 -21.15
C MET A 178 11.45 -19.78 -21.54
N TYR A 179 12.06 -19.08 -20.58
CA TYR A 179 13.19 -18.18 -20.81
C TYR A 179 14.55 -18.89 -20.86
N ASN A 180 14.80 -19.87 -19.99
CA ASN A 180 16.07 -20.62 -19.95
C ASN A 180 16.32 -21.43 -21.23
N ASN A 181 15.24 -21.85 -21.90
CA ASN A 181 15.32 -22.54 -23.20
C ASN A 181 15.69 -21.62 -24.37
N GLU A 182 15.80 -20.29 -24.19
CA GLU A 182 16.20 -19.34 -25.24
C GLU A 182 17.69 -19.00 -25.21
N THR A 183 18.34 -19.01 -24.04
CA THR A 183 19.78 -18.75 -23.92
C THR A 183 20.67 -19.75 -24.68
N THR A 184 20.11 -20.87 -25.13
CA THR A 184 20.77 -21.91 -25.92
C THR A 184 20.49 -21.84 -27.42
N SER A 185 19.60 -20.96 -27.91
CA SER A 185 19.20 -20.92 -29.32
C SER A 185 19.28 -19.51 -29.92
N SER A 186 20.29 -19.27 -30.75
CA SER A 186 20.50 -18.00 -31.46
C SER A 186 19.51 -17.81 -32.61
N MET A 187 18.25 -17.45 -32.34
CA MET A 187 17.30 -17.02 -33.38
C MET A 187 16.31 -15.96 -32.85
N HIS A 188 16.70 -14.68 -32.93
CA HIS A 188 15.86 -13.53 -32.56
C HIS A 188 14.78 -13.15 -33.60
N ILE A 189 14.56 -13.95 -34.65
CA ILE A 189 13.70 -13.57 -35.78
C ILE A 189 12.23 -14.06 -35.61
N HIS A 190 11.94 -14.96 -34.67
CA HIS A 190 10.58 -15.53 -34.47
C HIS A 190 9.98 -15.38 -33.06
N ALA A 191 10.59 -14.57 -32.17
CA ALA A 191 10.23 -14.53 -30.76
C ALA A 191 8.72 -14.30 -30.51
N PRO A 192 8.03 -13.28 -31.07
CA PRO A 192 6.63 -12.99 -30.71
C PRO A 192 5.65 -14.15 -31.00
N SER A 193 5.84 -14.87 -32.12
CA SER A 193 4.96 -15.97 -32.54
C SER A 193 5.00 -17.18 -31.58
N LYS A 194 6.19 -17.50 -31.04
CA LYS A 194 6.37 -18.59 -30.06
C LYS A 194 5.70 -18.26 -28.72
N TYR A 195 5.77 -17.00 -28.31
CA TYR A 195 5.17 -16.52 -27.05
C TYR A 195 3.66 -16.33 -27.11
N CYS A 196 3.08 -16.12 -28.31
CA CYS A 196 1.63 -16.05 -28.49
C CYS A 196 0.90 -17.29 -27.97
N THR A 197 1.54 -18.45 -28.05
CA THR A 197 1.00 -19.68 -27.46
C THR A 197 1.50 -19.87 -26.03
N ALA A 198 2.79 -19.69 -25.77
CA ALA A 198 3.40 -20.03 -24.48
C ALA A 198 2.87 -19.20 -23.29
N ILE A 199 2.64 -17.89 -23.47
CA ILE A 199 2.17 -17.00 -22.38
C ILE A 199 0.72 -17.33 -21.99
N PRO A 200 -0.27 -17.36 -22.91
CA PRO A 200 -1.63 -17.76 -22.57
C PRO A 200 -1.74 -19.17 -21.99
N MET A 201 -0.92 -20.11 -22.46
CA MET A 201 -0.87 -21.46 -21.89
C MET A 201 -0.33 -21.47 -20.46
N THR A 202 0.70 -20.68 -20.17
CA THR A 202 1.27 -20.57 -18.83
C THR A 202 0.27 -19.95 -17.85
N LEU A 203 -0.44 -18.90 -18.28
CA LEU A 203 -1.53 -18.30 -17.51
C LEU A 203 -2.69 -19.28 -17.27
N THR A 204 -3.07 -20.03 -18.30
CA THR A 204 -4.17 -21.02 -18.19
C THR A 204 -3.80 -22.16 -17.25
N ALA A 205 -2.62 -22.76 -17.43
CA ALA A 205 -2.18 -23.90 -16.65
C ALA A 205 -1.97 -23.56 -15.17
N SER A 206 -1.36 -22.41 -14.87
CA SER A 206 -1.17 -21.96 -13.48
C SER A 206 -2.50 -21.70 -12.78
N LEU A 207 -3.44 -21.01 -13.44
CA LEU A 207 -4.77 -20.76 -12.89
C LEU A 207 -5.58 -22.06 -12.72
N CYS A 208 -5.49 -22.97 -13.69
CA CYS A 208 -6.11 -24.29 -13.63
C CYS A 208 -5.62 -25.08 -12.41
N SER A 209 -4.30 -25.15 -12.22
CA SER A 209 -3.67 -25.85 -11.08
C SER A 209 -4.19 -25.33 -9.74
N PHE A 210 -4.30 -24.01 -9.59
CA PHE A 210 -4.89 -23.42 -8.38
C PHE A 210 -6.36 -23.76 -8.18
N LEU A 211 -7.20 -23.54 -9.19
CA LEU A 211 -8.64 -23.75 -9.05
C LEU A 211 -9.00 -25.22 -8.81
N GLN A 212 -8.24 -26.14 -9.43
CA GLN A 212 -8.40 -27.58 -9.22
C GLN A 212 -7.91 -28.03 -7.84
N SER A 213 -6.95 -27.34 -7.21
CA SER A 213 -6.48 -27.68 -5.85
C SER A 213 -7.51 -27.40 -4.75
N LEU A 214 -8.57 -26.64 -5.05
CA LEU A 214 -9.56 -26.25 -4.05
C LEU A 214 -10.45 -27.43 -3.66
N PRO A 215 -10.66 -27.72 -2.35
CA PRO A 215 -11.54 -28.80 -1.91
C PRO A 215 -12.97 -28.73 -2.48
N ALA A 216 -13.50 -27.52 -2.63
CA ALA A 216 -14.82 -27.28 -3.21
C ALA A 216 -14.91 -27.69 -4.70
N PHE A 217 -13.79 -27.71 -5.43
CA PHE A 217 -13.78 -28.22 -6.80
C PHE A 217 -14.01 -29.74 -6.81
N HIS A 218 -13.36 -30.48 -5.92
CA HIS A 218 -13.49 -31.93 -5.84
C HIS A 218 -14.83 -32.41 -5.29
N SER A 219 -15.54 -31.59 -4.50
CA SER A 219 -16.90 -31.91 -4.03
C SER A 219 -17.96 -31.88 -5.14
N LEU A 220 -17.65 -31.29 -6.30
CA LEU A 220 -18.56 -31.25 -7.45
C LEU A 220 -18.50 -32.53 -8.28
N SER A 221 -19.60 -32.85 -8.98
CA SER A 221 -19.61 -33.95 -9.97
C SER A 221 -18.67 -33.67 -11.15
N GLN A 222 -18.20 -34.73 -11.83
CA GLN A 222 -17.31 -34.59 -13.00
C GLN A 222 -17.90 -33.71 -14.11
N ILE A 223 -19.23 -33.76 -14.30
CA ILE A 223 -19.96 -32.92 -15.25
C ILE A 223 -19.84 -31.44 -14.87
N ASN A 224 -20.00 -31.12 -13.59
CA ASN A 224 -19.89 -29.75 -13.10
C ASN A 224 -18.44 -29.26 -13.13
N ARG A 225 -17.47 -30.08 -12.75
CA ARG A 225 -16.03 -29.74 -12.87
C ARG A 225 -15.63 -29.43 -14.30
N THR A 226 -16.01 -30.30 -15.24
CA THR A 226 -15.80 -30.10 -16.68
C THR A 226 -16.47 -28.83 -17.17
N PHE A 227 -17.69 -28.56 -16.72
CA PHE A 227 -18.41 -27.32 -17.04
C PHE A 227 -17.62 -26.09 -16.57
N LEU A 228 -17.16 -26.03 -15.32
CA LEU A 228 -16.44 -24.86 -14.81
C LEU A 228 -15.13 -24.62 -15.58
N CYS A 229 -14.33 -25.66 -15.81
CA CYS A 229 -13.06 -25.54 -16.54
C CYS A 229 -13.26 -25.04 -17.97
N LYS A 230 -14.24 -25.60 -18.71
CA LYS A 230 -14.45 -25.21 -20.11
C LYS A 230 -15.07 -23.83 -20.28
N ASN A 231 -15.95 -23.44 -19.36
CA ASN A 231 -16.79 -22.26 -19.53
C ASN A 231 -16.31 -21.04 -18.76
N ASN A 232 -15.67 -21.21 -17.60
CA ASN A 232 -15.31 -20.09 -16.74
C ASN A 232 -13.81 -19.76 -16.79
N LEU A 233 -12.92 -20.76 -17.00
CA LEU A 233 -11.47 -20.56 -16.84
C LEU A 233 -10.90 -19.47 -17.76
N ARG A 234 -11.34 -19.42 -19.03
CA ARG A 234 -10.85 -18.43 -20.01
C ARG A 234 -11.15 -16.99 -19.61
N SER A 235 -12.35 -16.74 -19.09
CA SER A 235 -12.78 -15.39 -18.67
C SER A 235 -11.99 -14.87 -17.47
N LEU A 236 -11.25 -15.75 -16.78
CA LEU A 236 -10.45 -15.42 -15.61
C LEU A 236 -8.97 -15.15 -15.91
N LEU A 237 -8.51 -15.41 -17.14
CA LEU A 237 -7.11 -15.20 -17.50
C LEU A 237 -6.70 -13.73 -17.32
N PHE A 238 -7.57 -12.80 -17.70
CA PHE A 238 -7.27 -11.37 -17.61
C PHE A 238 -7.29 -10.87 -16.14
N PRO A 239 -8.31 -11.17 -15.31
CA PRO A 239 -8.23 -10.92 -13.87
C PRO A 239 -7.00 -11.57 -13.19
N ASN A 240 -6.64 -12.79 -13.57
CA ASN A 240 -5.47 -13.47 -13.00
C ASN A 240 -4.14 -12.81 -13.41
N MET A 241 -4.04 -12.32 -14.65
CA MET A 241 -2.89 -11.55 -15.10
C MET A 241 -2.69 -10.28 -14.26
N PHE A 242 -3.77 -9.63 -13.82
CA PHE A 242 -3.68 -8.51 -12.88
C PHE A 242 -3.09 -8.94 -11.54
N GLU A 243 -3.61 -10.01 -10.93
CA GLU A 243 -3.10 -10.53 -9.65
C GLU A 243 -1.63 -10.97 -9.73
N LEU A 244 -1.24 -11.64 -10.81
CA LEU A 244 0.14 -12.06 -11.05
C LEU A 244 1.09 -10.86 -11.16
N ARG A 245 0.69 -9.76 -11.82
CA ARG A 245 1.51 -8.54 -11.91
C ARG A 245 1.69 -7.85 -10.56
N GLN A 246 0.73 -8.00 -9.64
CA GLN A 246 0.86 -7.47 -8.28
C GLN A 246 1.74 -8.37 -7.40
N SER A 247 1.69 -9.68 -7.64
CA SER A 247 2.41 -10.68 -6.83
C SER A 247 3.84 -10.98 -7.33
N CYS A 248 4.13 -10.74 -8.61
CA CYS A 248 5.42 -10.99 -9.23
C CYS A 248 6.15 -9.68 -9.51
N PHE A 249 7.44 -9.62 -9.13
CA PHE A 249 8.34 -8.63 -9.70
C PHE A 249 8.87 -9.17 -11.03
N SER A 250 8.54 -8.49 -12.13
CA SER A 250 9.01 -8.84 -13.47
C SER A 250 10.13 -7.91 -13.92
N GLU A 251 11.14 -8.46 -14.58
CA GLU A 251 12.22 -7.66 -15.17
C GLU A 251 11.71 -6.82 -16.35
N PRO A 252 12.31 -5.65 -16.65
CA PRO A 252 11.84 -4.75 -17.72
C PRO A 252 11.74 -5.40 -19.11
N TRP A 253 12.64 -6.34 -19.41
CA TRP A 253 12.63 -7.07 -20.68
C TRP A 253 11.47 -8.07 -20.76
N GLN A 254 11.09 -8.71 -19.65
CA GLN A 254 9.94 -9.61 -19.59
C GLN A 254 8.63 -8.83 -19.82
N MET A 255 8.51 -7.64 -19.24
CA MET A 255 7.37 -6.75 -19.48
C MET A 255 7.27 -6.32 -20.95
N SER A 256 8.42 -6.04 -21.58
CA SER A 256 8.50 -5.63 -22.98
C SER A 256 8.08 -6.76 -23.92
N LEU A 257 8.51 -7.99 -23.63
CA LEU A 257 8.11 -9.18 -24.37
C LEU A 257 6.62 -9.50 -24.20
N GLU A 258 6.11 -9.50 -22.97
CA GLU A 258 4.70 -9.72 -22.68
C GLU A 258 3.82 -8.71 -23.44
N ARG A 259 4.25 -7.43 -23.46
CA ARG A 259 3.59 -6.37 -24.22
C ARG A 259 3.55 -6.68 -25.71
N ALA A 260 4.69 -7.03 -26.32
CA ALA A 260 4.77 -7.35 -27.74
C ALA A 260 3.91 -8.57 -28.11
N THR A 261 3.85 -9.58 -27.24
CA THR A 261 2.99 -10.75 -27.42
C THR A 261 1.51 -10.37 -27.43
N TRP A 262 1.07 -9.58 -26.45
CA TRP A 262 -0.33 -9.13 -26.40
C TRP A 262 -0.68 -8.19 -27.55
N GLU A 263 0.25 -7.36 -28.01
CA GLU A 263 0.07 -6.51 -29.19
C GLU A 263 -0.09 -7.34 -30.46
N LEU A 264 0.66 -8.44 -30.60
CA LEU A 264 0.49 -9.39 -31.69
C LEU A 264 -0.85 -10.13 -31.62
N ILE A 265 -1.22 -10.67 -30.44
CA ILE A 265 -2.48 -11.39 -30.23
C ILE A 265 -3.69 -10.50 -30.53
N CYS A 266 -3.69 -9.29 -30.00
CA CYS A 266 -4.82 -8.37 -30.09
C CYS A 266 -4.84 -7.53 -31.37
N GLY A 267 -3.70 -7.32 -32.03
CA GLY A 267 -3.59 -6.27 -33.04
C GLY A 267 -3.79 -4.85 -32.45
N PRO A 268 -3.57 -3.79 -33.23
CA PRO A 268 -3.39 -2.44 -32.70
C PRO A 268 -4.64 -1.86 -32.01
N GLN A 269 -5.82 -2.04 -32.60
CA GLN A 269 -7.06 -1.46 -32.06
C GLN A 269 -7.49 -2.11 -30.75
N LEU A 270 -7.58 -3.44 -30.72
CA LEU A 270 -7.97 -4.18 -29.52
C LEU A 270 -6.86 -4.13 -28.45
N PHE A 271 -5.59 -4.04 -28.84
CA PHE A 271 -4.50 -3.84 -27.88
C PHE A 271 -4.60 -2.48 -27.16
N ALA A 272 -5.04 -1.43 -27.86
CA ALA A 272 -5.33 -0.15 -27.23
C ALA A 272 -6.49 -0.25 -26.22
N GLU A 273 -7.51 -1.07 -26.52
CA GLU A 273 -8.59 -1.33 -25.55
C GLU A 273 -8.11 -2.13 -24.34
N PHE A 274 -7.38 -3.21 -24.57
CA PHE A 274 -6.74 -4.01 -23.54
C PHE A 274 -5.89 -3.15 -22.61
N SER A 275 -5.03 -2.30 -23.18
CA SER A 275 -4.16 -1.38 -22.43
C SER A 275 -4.94 -0.31 -21.64
N ARG A 276 -6.13 0.06 -22.10
CA ARG A 276 -7.00 0.99 -21.36
C ARG A 276 -7.65 0.27 -20.17
N THR A 277 -8.12 -0.96 -20.39
CA THR A 277 -8.75 -1.78 -19.34
C THR A 277 -7.76 -2.14 -18.24
N THR A 278 -6.50 -2.46 -18.57
CA THR A 278 -5.44 -2.67 -17.55
C THR A 278 -5.22 -1.43 -16.70
N LYS A 279 -5.13 -0.24 -17.31
CA LYS A 279 -4.98 1.03 -16.58
C LYS A 279 -6.18 1.35 -15.68
N VAL A 280 -7.39 1.01 -16.11
CA VAL A 280 -8.58 1.14 -15.27
C VAL A 280 -8.50 0.19 -14.07
N ALA A 281 -8.09 -1.06 -14.31
CA ALA A 281 -7.90 -2.03 -13.25
C ALA A 281 -6.86 -1.59 -12.22
N GLU A 282 -5.70 -1.08 -12.67
CA GLU A 282 -4.64 -0.52 -11.80
C GLU A 282 -5.11 0.65 -10.93
N ARG A 283 -6.10 1.41 -11.39
CA ARG A 283 -6.65 2.57 -10.64
C ARG A 283 -7.80 2.21 -9.71
N LEU A 284 -8.64 1.25 -10.10
CA LEU A 284 -9.90 0.97 -9.41
C LEU A 284 -9.84 -0.27 -8.52
N LEU A 285 -8.99 -1.25 -8.86
CA LEU A 285 -8.79 -2.44 -8.04
C LEU A 285 -7.84 -2.12 -6.88
N ILE A 286 -8.15 -2.71 -5.73
CA ILE A 286 -7.31 -2.62 -4.55
C ILE A 286 -6.09 -3.53 -4.70
N THR A 287 -4.96 -3.11 -4.13
CA THR A 287 -3.72 -3.90 -4.06
C THR A 287 -3.76 -5.00 -3.00
N ASP A 288 -4.93 -5.33 -2.46
CA ASP A 288 -5.08 -6.40 -1.48
C ASP A 288 -5.23 -7.74 -2.24
N PRO A 289 -4.19 -8.60 -2.26
CA PRO A 289 -4.19 -9.82 -3.06
C PRO A 289 -5.25 -10.81 -2.58
N VAL A 290 -5.64 -10.77 -1.30
CA VAL A 290 -6.68 -11.66 -0.75
C VAL A 290 -8.01 -11.39 -1.45
N VAL A 291 -8.32 -10.11 -1.72
CA VAL A 291 -9.56 -9.70 -2.40
C VAL A 291 -9.60 -10.24 -3.83
N ILE A 292 -8.52 -10.09 -4.60
CA ILE A 292 -8.50 -10.52 -6.00
C ILE A 292 -8.49 -12.05 -6.10
N ARG A 293 -7.72 -12.74 -5.25
CA ARG A 293 -7.71 -14.22 -5.19
C ARG A 293 -9.09 -14.78 -4.83
N LEU A 294 -9.76 -14.21 -3.84
CA LEU A 294 -11.15 -14.57 -3.51
C LEU A 294 -12.09 -14.29 -4.68
N TRP A 295 -11.93 -13.14 -5.35
CA TRP A 295 -12.75 -12.77 -6.49
C TRP A 295 -12.60 -13.76 -7.65
N LEU A 296 -11.38 -14.24 -7.94
CA LEU A 296 -11.14 -15.31 -8.91
C LEU A 296 -11.92 -16.59 -8.56
N VAL A 297 -11.94 -16.98 -7.29
CA VAL A 297 -12.69 -18.17 -6.81
C VAL A 297 -14.20 -17.95 -6.97
N VAL A 298 -14.71 -16.78 -6.56
CA VAL A 298 -16.14 -16.42 -6.70
C VAL A 298 -16.58 -16.47 -8.16
N LEU A 299 -15.78 -15.90 -9.06
CA LEU A 299 -16.07 -15.92 -10.48
C LEU A 299 -15.98 -17.34 -11.04
N PHE A 300 -14.95 -18.12 -10.69
CA PHE A 300 -14.80 -19.48 -11.17
C PHE A 300 -16.00 -20.37 -10.86
N PHE A 301 -16.56 -20.28 -9.66
CA PHE A 301 -17.77 -21.03 -9.29
C PHE A 301 -19.08 -20.38 -9.79
N SER A 302 -19.04 -19.52 -10.80
CA SER A 302 -20.26 -18.97 -11.40
C SER A 302 -21.01 -19.96 -12.28
N SER A 303 -22.32 -19.84 -12.31
CA SER A 303 -23.19 -20.68 -13.14
C SER A 303 -22.98 -20.51 -14.65
N SER A 304 -22.47 -19.36 -15.10
CA SER A 304 -22.00 -19.07 -16.46
C SER A 304 -21.27 -17.72 -16.47
N LEU A 305 -20.02 -17.69 -16.93
CA LEU A 305 -19.29 -16.45 -17.21
C LEU A 305 -19.32 -16.07 -18.70
N PHE A 306 -20.23 -16.64 -19.49
CA PHE A 306 -20.31 -16.32 -20.92
C PHE A 306 -20.80 -14.91 -21.20
N CYS A 307 -20.17 -14.28 -22.20
CA CYS A 307 -20.85 -13.26 -22.98
C CYS A 307 -21.95 -13.96 -23.79
N LEU A 308 -23.18 -13.43 -23.78
CA LEU A 308 -24.36 -14.01 -24.44
C LEU A 308 -24.17 -14.34 -25.93
N TYR A 309 -23.12 -13.84 -26.57
CA TYR A 309 -22.84 -13.95 -28.00
C TYR A 309 -21.84 -15.07 -28.37
N ASP A 310 -21.28 -15.84 -27.43
CA ASP A 310 -20.36 -16.94 -27.75
C ASP A 310 -21.11 -18.24 -28.12
N ASN A 311 -21.61 -18.30 -29.36
CA ASN A 311 -22.36 -19.44 -29.90
C ASN A 311 -21.55 -20.76 -30.01
N TYR A 312 -20.22 -20.72 -29.81
CA TYR A 312 -19.33 -21.88 -29.96
C TYR A 312 -19.13 -22.68 -28.66
N LEU A 313 -19.61 -22.18 -27.52
CA LEU A 313 -19.49 -22.84 -26.21
C LEU A 313 -20.82 -23.39 -25.71
N VAL A 314 -21.61 -23.99 -26.60
CA VAL A 314 -22.82 -24.73 -26.22
C VAL A 314 -22.42 -26.13 -25.76
N LEU A 315 -21.88 -26.23 -24.55
CA LEU A 315 -21.89 -27.49 -23.81
C LEU A 315 -23.29 -27.70 -23.23
N LYS A 316 -23.73 -28.97 -23.14
CA LYS A 316 -24.97 -29.34 -22.44
C LYS A 316 -24.96 -28.71 -21.05
N ILE A 317 -25.73 -27.65 -20.88
CA ILE A 317 -25.85 -26.94 -19.60
C ILE A 317 -26.34 -27.96 -18.57
N PRO A 318 -25.64 -28.15 -17.44
CA PRO A 318 -26.10 -29.07 -16.40
C PRO A 318 -27.51 -28.68 -15.95
N LYS A 319 -28.46 -29.63 -15.95
CA LYS A 319 -29.86 -29.38 -15.56
C LYS A 319 -30.00 -28.94 -14.10
N LYS A 320 -29.01 -29.24 -13.24
CA LYS A 320 -28.96 -28.84 -11.83
C LYS A 320 -27.65 -28.11 -11.54
N LYS A 321 -27.70 -26.78 -11.41
CA LYS A 321 -26.56 -25.93 -11.02
C LYS A 321 -26.50 -25.62 -9.52
N THR A 322 -27.38 -26.22 -8.72
CA THR A 322 -27.57 -25.90 -7.29
C THR A 322 -26.26 -25.96 -6.52
N ALA A 323 -25.47 -27.03 -6.68
CA ALA A 323 -24.19 -27.19 -5.98
C ALA A 323 -23.14 -26.13 -6.36
N ILE A 324 -23.10 -25.69 -7.63
CA ILE A 324 -22.18 -24.64 -8.08
C ILE A 324 -22.55 -23.30 -7.41
N ILE A 325 -23.86 -22.97 -7.40
CA ILE A 325 -24.37 -21.74 -6.79
C ILE A 325 -24.17 -21.75 -5.28
N GLU A 326 -24.37 -22.89 -4.61
CA GLU A 326 -24.11 -23.05 -3.17
C GLU A 326 -22.64 -22.76 -2.84
N ILE A 327 -21.70 -23.34 -3.59
CA ILE A 327 -20.27 -23.08 -3.43
C ILE A 327 -19.94 -21.62 -3.71
N GLN A 328 -20.49 -21.04 -4.77
CA GLN A 328 -20.30 -19.62 -5.08
C GLN A 328 -20.75 -18.73 -3.94
N ASN A 329 -21.93 -19.01 -3.36
CA ASN A 329 -22.49 -18.24 -2.26
C ASN A 329 -21.60 -18.27 -1.02
N ILE A 330 -20.94 -19.40 -0.73
CA ILE A 330 -19.97 -19.52 0.36
C ILE A 330 -18.82 -18.51 0.14
N TYR A 331 -18.20 -18.53 -1.04
CA TYR A 331 -17.05 -17.66 -1.32
C TYR A 331 -17.45 -16.18 -1.51
N ALA A 332 -18.63 -15.90 -2.06
CA ALA A 332 -19.15 -14.54 -2.19
C ALA A 332 -19.45 -13.93 -0.82
N THR A 333 -20.02 -14.73 0.08
CA THR A 333 -20.24 -14.34 1.49
C THR A 333 -18.91 -14.13 2.19
N LEU A 334 -17.93 -15.01 1.97
CA LEU A 334 -16.58 -14.87 2.55
C LEU A 334 -15.90 -13.58 2.09
N LEU A 335 -15.95 -13.27 0.79
CA LEU A 335 -15.45 -12.02 0.21
C LEU A 335 -16.13 -10.81 0.86
N TRP A 336 -17.46 -10.81 0.95
CA TRP A 336 -18.19 -9.70 1.55
C TRP A 336 -17.82 -9.48 3.02
N LYS A 337 -17.77 -10.57 3.82
CA LYS A 337 -17.34 -10.53 5.22
C LYS A 337 -15.91 -10.02 5.36
N TYR A 338 -15.00 -10.46 4.49
CA TYR A 338 -13.61 -10.00 4.47
C TYR A 338 -13.53 -8.51 4.17
N LEU A 339 -14.23 -8.04 3.14
CA LEU A 339 -14.26 -6.61 2.78
C LEU A 339 -14.78 -5.74 3.92
N LEU A 340 -15.89 -6.14 4.53
CA LEU A 340 -16.46 -5.44 5.68
C LEU A 340 -15.50 -5.43 6.88
N HIS A 341 -14.85 -6.56 7.18
CA HIS A 341 -13.90 -6.67 8.28
C HIS A 341 -12.65 -5.81 8.05
N ARG A 342 -12.08 -5.87 6.83
CA ARG A 342 -10.79 -5.27 6.50
C ARG A 342 -10.88 -3.78 6.15
N HIS A 343 -11.91 -3.38 5.41
CA HIS A 343 -12.02 -2.03 4.83
C HIS A 343 -13.20 -1.22 5.40
N GLY A 344 -14.10 -1.84 6.17
CA GLY A 344 -15.32 -1.20 6.66
C GLY A 344 -16.38 -1.04 5.58
N ASN A 345 -17.61 -0.71 5.99
CA ASN A 345 -18.81 -0.75 5.13
C ASN A 345 -18.69 0.11 3.85
N PHE A 346 -18.35 1.39 3.98
CA PHE A 346 -18.31 2.31 2.85
C PHE A 346 -17.31 1.87 1.77
N SER A 347 -16.07 1.57 2.18
CA SER A 347 -15.05 1.11 1.25
C SER A 347 -15.34 -0.30 0.72
N ALA A 348 -15.96 -1.19 1.50
CA ALA A 348 -16.35 -2.52 1.05
C ALA A 348 -17.33 -2.46 -0.13
N VAL A 349 -18.37 -1.60 -0.05
CA VAL A 349 -19.31 -1.38 -1.16
C VAL A 349 -18.58 -0.88 -2.39
N GLN A 350 -17.72 0.14 -2.24
CA GLN A 350 -16.96 0.71 -3.36
C GLN A 350 -16.04 -0.31 -4.02
N ILE A 351 -15.27 -1.06 -3.22
CA ILE A 351 -14.37 -2.11 -3.72
C ILE A 351 -15.18 -3.18 -4.47
N TYR A 352 -16.30 -3.65 -3.91
CA TYR A 352 -17.14 -4.65 -4.54
C TYR A 352 -17.73 -4.16 -5.87
N SER A 353 -18.22 -2.92 -5.92
CA SER A 353 -18.68 -2.29 -7.17
C SER A 353 -17.56 -2.17 -8.20
N ASN A 354 -16.35 -1.79 -7.78
CA ASN A 354 -15.19 -1.67 -8.67
C ASN A 354 -14.72 -3.03 -9.21
N LEU A 355 -14.79 -4.11 -8.40
CA LEU A 355 -14.48 -5.48 -8.84
C LEU A 355 -15.41 -5.89 -9.98
N ILE A 356 -16.72 -5.67 -9.82
CA ILE A 356 -17.72 -5.98 -10.85
C ILE A 356 -17.49 -5.12 -12.10
N HIS A 357 -17.38 -3.81 -11.92
CA HIS A 357 -17.18 -2.87 -13.04
C HIS A 357 -15.96 -3.25 -13.87
N THR A 358 -14.82 -3.47 -13.21
CA THR A 358 -13.55 -3.81 -13.87
C THR A 358 -13.64 -5.18 -14.55
N TYR A 359 -14.24 -6.17 -13.89
CA TYR A 359 -14.42 -7.50 -14.48
C TYR A 359 -15.27 -7.45 -15.75
N LEU A 360 -16.37 -6.71 -15.78
CA LEU A 360 -17.20 -6.58 -16.98
C LEU A 360 -16.44 -5.95 -18.16
N GLN A 361 -15.57 -4.96 -17.90
CA GLN A 361 -14.69 -4.41 -18.93
C GLN A 361 -13.66 -5.44 -19.42
N MET A 362 -13.04 -6.19 -18.50
CA MET A 362 -12.12 -7.27 -18.83
C MET A 362 -12.80 -8.38 -19.64
N GLN A 363 -14.02 -8.75 -19.28
CA GLN A 363 -14.80 -9.78 -19.97
C GLN A 363 -15.12 -9.37 -21.41
N ARG A 364 -15.50 -8.10 -21.64
CA ARG A 364 -15.73 -7.57 -22.99
C ARG A 364 -14.47 -7.67 -23.85
N VAL A 365 -13.34 -7.16 -23.35
CA VAL A 365 -12.07 -7.22 -24.09
C VAL A 365 -11.62 -8.67 -24.30
N GLY A 366 -11.76 -9.52 -23.27
CA GLY A 366 -11.41 -10.95 -23.35
C GLY A 366 -12.23 -11.71 -24.39
N PHE A 367 -13.51 -11.35 -24.56
CA PHE A 367 -14.35 -11.89 -25.63
C PHE A 367 -13.83 -11.53 -27.02
N GLU A 368 -13.51 -10.26 -27.26
CA GLU A 368 -12.95 -9.80 -28.54
C GLU A 368 -11.58 -10.45 -28.83
N ILE A 369 -10.73 -10.61 -27.81
CA ILE A 369 -9.46 -11.36 -27.93
C ILE A 369 -9.75 -12.80 -28.33
N GLY A 370 -10.75 -13.41 -27.70
CA GLY A 370 -11.20 -14.76 -28.02
C GLY A 370 -11.63 -14.92 -29.49
N ILE A 371 -12.31 -13.91 -30.07
CA ILE A 371 -12.65 -13.89 -31.49
C ILE A 371 -11.37 -13.83 -32.33
N GLN A 372 -10.47 -12.89 -32.05
CA GLN A 372 -9.24 -12.76 -32.83
C GLN A 372 -8.38 -14.02 -32.87
N VAL A 373 -8.21 -14.67 -31.72
CA VAL A 373 -7.45 -15.92 -31.60
C VAL A 373 -8.09 -17.05 -32.42
N ARG A 374 -9.41 -17.04 -32.62
CA ARG A 374 -10.13 -18.03 -33.43
C ARG A 374 -10.09 -17.72 -34.93
N THR A 375 -10.03 -16.46 -35.32
CA THR A 375 -10.22 -16.04 -36.73
C THR A 375 -8.92 -15.77 -37.47
N ARG A 376 -7.82 -15.44 -36.77
CA ARG A 376 -6.53 -15.15 -37.41
C ARG A 376 -5.74 -16.44 -37.61
N ASN A 377 -5.39 -16.75 -38.86
CA ASN A 377 -4.65 -17.97 -39.24
C ASN A 377 -3.36 -18.17 -38.43
N GLU A 378 -2.63 -17.09 -38.16
CA GLU A 378 -1.39 -17.10 -37.39
C GLU A 378 -1.57 -17.44 -35.89
N LEU A 379 -2.81 -17.42 -35.38
CA LEU A 379 -3.17 -17.74 -33.99
C LEU A 379 -3.94 -19.07 -33.86
N LEU A 380 -4.20 -19.79 -34.95
CA LEU A 380 -4.93 -21.06 -34.91
C LEU A 380 -4.24 -22.11 -34.03
N ILE A 381 -2.91 -22.19 -34.09
CA ILE A 381 -2.12 -23.08 -33.22
C ILE A 381 -2.36 -22.71 -31.75
N THR A 382 -2.32 -21.41 -31.40
CA THR A 382 -2.62 -20.93 -30.05
C THR A 382 -4.03 -21.35 -29.61
N TYR A 383 -5.02 -21.21 -30.49
CA TYR A 383 -6.40 -21.62 -30.20
C TYR A 383 -6.52 -23.13 -29.95
N GLU A 384 -5.93 -23.96 -30.82
CA GLU A 384 -5.97 -25.42 -30.70
C GLU A 384 -5.28 -25.91 -29.43
N THR A 385 -4.08 -25.40 -29.12
CA THR A 385 -3.35 -25.82 -27.92
C THR A 385 -4.05 -25.38 -26.63
N LEU A 386 -4.66 -24.19 -26.60
CA LEU A 386 -5.48 -23.76 -25.45
C LEU A 386 -6.70 -24.66 -25.24
N ASN A 387 -7.32 -25.15 -26.31
CA ASN A 387 -8.42 -26.13 -26.21
C ASN A 387 -7.93 -27.49 -25.71
N GLN A 388 -6.73 -27.92 -26.08
CA GLN A 388 -6.16 -29.19 -25.65
C GLN A 388 -5.92 -29.21 -24.14
N ILE A 389 -5.37 -28.14 -23.54
CA ILE A 389 -5.17 -28.06 -22.07
C ILE A 389 -6.50 -28.22 -21.33
N LEU A 390 -7.54 -27.51 -21.79
CA LEU A 390 -8.89 -27.62 -21.23
C LEU A 390 -9.51 -29.01 -21.42
N ALA A 391 -8.97 -29.84 -22.31
CA ALA A 391 -9.46 -31.18 -22.63
C ALA A 391 -8.59 -32.31 -22.06
N LEU A 392 -7.31 -32.07 -21.76
CA LEU A 392 -6.35 -33.03 -21.21
C LEU A 392 -6.48 -33.15 -19.69
N ASP A 393 -6.69 -32.03 -18.98
CA ASP A 393 -6.92 -32.03 -17.51
C ASP A 393 -8.29 -32.64 -17.09
N ILE A 394 -9.09 -33.10 -18.05
CA ILE A 394 -10.35 -33.83 -17.81
C ILE A 394 -10.14 -35.35 -17.87
N ARG A 395 -9.04 -35.83 -18.48
CA ARG A 395 -8.82 -37.25 -18.76
C ARG A 395 -7.96 -37.97 -17.72
N ASP A 396 -7.17 -37.24 -16.92
CA ASP A 396 -6.23 -37.83 -15.95
C ASP A 396 -6.79 -37.96 -14.52
N ASN A 397 -8.11 -37.97 -14.33
CA ASN A 397 -8.76 -38.31 -13.05
C ASN A 397 -10.05 -39.12 -13.21
#